data_AF-A0AA46S5G9-F1
#
_entry.id   AF-A0AA46S5G9-F1
#
_cell.length_a   1.000
_cell.length_b   1.000
_cell.length_c   1.000
_cell.angle_alpha   90.00
_cell.angle_beta   90.00
_cell.angle_gamma   90.00
#
_symmetry.space_group_name_H-M   'P 1'
#
loop_
_entity.id
_entity.type
_entity.pdbx_description
1 polymer ?
#
loop_
_entity_poly.entity_id
_entity_poly.type
_entity_poly.pdbx_seq_one_letter_code
_entity_poly.pdbx_strand_id
1 'polypeptide(L)'
;MTNLSYAPLNYVEKFSLEERKLFNIKSKKYLAFVLKEERSLLKEISKNVQEFYRFAPKTIEKNGKKKTRNIEEPNFILKPIHRKIHILLSEIPAPDYLFSKKKSSCVLNAKAHVNCHGSTLNIDIENFFPSTSRIRVQQFFGYFLQYPRDVADFMADISLGMYVKKKLKIV
;
A
#
# COMPACT_ATOMS: atom_id res chain seq x y z
N MET A 1 2.97 19.64 -22.70
CA MET A 1 3.07 19.03 -21.35
C MET A 1 2.00 17.95 -21.27
N THR A 2 2.38 16.70 -21.52
CA THR A 2 1.47 15.55 -21.48
C THR A 2 1.17 15.21 -20.03
N ASN A 3 -0.11 15.19 -19.67
CA ASN A 3 -0.59 14.83 -18.33
C ASN A 3 -0.13 13.42 -17.98
N LEU A 4 0.84 13.31 -17.06
CA LEU A 4 1.25 12.05 -16.43
C LEU A 4 0.21 11.60 -15.39
N SER A 5 -1.05 11.49 -15.80
CA SER A 5 -2.07 10.78 -15.02
C SER A 5 -1.91 9.29 -15.32
N TYR A 6 -1.11 8.59 -14.52
CA TYR A 6 -1.01 7.12 -14.59
C TYR A 6 -2.24 6.40 -14.01
N ALA A 7 -3.21 7.12 -13.44
CA ALA A 7 -4.55 6.58 -13.36
C ALA A 7 -5.12 6.59 -14.79
N PRO A 8 -5.33 5.44 -15.44
CA PRO A 8 -6.09 5.47 -16.67
C PRO A 8 -7.46 6.09 -16.33
N LEU A 9 -7.91 7.09 -17.10
CA LEU A 9 -9.17 7.82 -16.85
C LEU A 9 -10.33 6.87 -16.52
N ASN A 10 -10.30 5.70 -17.17
CA ASN A 10 -11.24 4.60 -16.94
C ASN A 10 -11.27 4.07 -15.49
N TYR A 11 -10.21 4.18 -14.68
CA TYR A 11 -10.14 3.62 -13.33
C TYR A 11 -10.77 4.55 -12.29
N VAL A 12 -10.54 5.85 -12.43
CA VAL A 12 -11.14 6.87 -11.55
C VAL A 12 -12.66 6.85 -11.71
N GLU A 13 -13.13 6.88 -12.97
CA GLU A 13 -14.55 6.81 -13.31
C GLU A 13 -15.16 5.44 -12.95
N LYS A 14 -14.53 4.32 -13.34
CA LYS A 14 -15.05 2.97 -13.08
C LYS A 14 -15.26 2.66 -11.60
N PHE A 15 -14.47 3.26 -10.72
CA PHE A 15 -14.52 3.00 -9.29
C PHE A 15 -15.01 4.20 -8.45
N SER A 16 -15.50 5.24 -9.11
CA SER A 16 -15.99 6.48 -8.50
C SER A 16 -15.05 7.00 -7.43
N LEU A 17 -13.74 7.06 -7.73
CA LEU A 17 -12.74 7.46 -6.73
C LEU A 17 -12.96 8.90 -6.27
N GLU A 18 -13.51 9.75 -7.15
CA GLU A 18 -13.90 11.14 -6.90
C GLU A 18 -14.72 11.30 -5.59
N GLU A 19 -15.52 10.29 -5.25
CA GLU A 19 -16.43 10.29 -4.10
C GLU A 19 -15.74 9.87 -2.79
N ARG A 20 -14.49 9.41 -2.87
CA ARG A 20 -13.76 8.85 -1.72
C ARG A 20 -12.99 9.94 -0.98
N LYS A 21 -13.02 9.86 0.35
CA LYS A 21 -12.32 10.83 1.23
C LYS A 21 -10.80 10.84 1.06
N LEU A 22 -10.23 9.74 0.57
CA LEU A 22 -8.79 9.59 0.31
C LEU A 22 -8.42 10.00 -1.13
N PHE A 23 -9.34 10.56 -1.91
CA PHE A 23 -9.04 10.99 -3.26
C PHE A 23 -8.74 12.49 -3.31
N ASN A 24 -7.77 12.88 -4.14
CA ASN A 24 -7.38 14.25 -4.44
C ASN A 24 -7.14 15.14 -3.19
N ILE A 25 -6.39 14.62 -2.21
CA ILE A 25 -6.00 15.40 -1.02
C ILE A 25 -4.94 16.43 -1.42
N LYS A 26 -5.33 17.71 -1.46
CA LYS A 26 -4.50 18.80 -1.99
C LYS A 26 -3.51 19.42 -0.99
N SER A 27 -3.61 19.11 0.31
CA SER A 27 -2.70 19.68 1.30
C SER A 27 -2.45 18.77 2.48
N LYS A 28 -1.28 18.92 3.12
CA LYS A 28 -0.92 18.22 4.36
C LYS A 28 -1.86 18.56 5.52
N LYS A 29 -2.44 19.77 5.52
CA LYS A 29 -3.45 20.19 6.50
C LYS A 29 -4.74 19.39 6.32
N TYR A 30 -5.21 19.25 5.09
CA TYR A 30 -6.40 18.44 4.81
C TYR A 30 -6.15 16.95 5.03
N LEU A 31 -4.95 16.44 4.71
CA LEU A 31 -4.56 15.07 5.04
C LEU A 31 -4.69 14.80 6.55
N ALA A 32 -4.15 15.69 7.38
CA ALA A 32 -4.24 15.59 8.84
C ALA A 32 -5.70 15.55 9.31
N PHE A 33 -6.56 16.40 8.73
CA PHE A 33 -8.00 16.40 8.99
C PHE A 33 -8.66 15.06 8.61
N VAL A 34 -8.38 14.52 7.42
CA VAL A 34 -8.92 13.22 6.97
C VAL A 34 -8.46 12.09 7.91
N LEU A 35 -7.18 12.10 8.30
CA LEU A 35 -6.62 11.15 9.26
C LEU A 35 -7.05 11.42 10.70
N LYS A 36 -7.73 12.54 11.00
CA LYS A 36 -8.10 12.99 12.37
C LYS A 36 -6.89 12.94 13.31
N GLU A 37 -5.75 13.41 12.83
CA GLU A 37 -4.51 13.49 13.58
C GLU A 37 -3.96 14.90 13.53
N GLU A 38 -3.06 15.23 14.46
CA GLU A 38 -2.35 16.50 14.39
C GLU A 38 -1.33 16.51 13.25
N ARG A 39 -1.23 17.64 12.55
CA ARG A 39 -0.25 17.83 11.49
C ARG A 39 1.19 17.76 12.03
N SER A 40 1.43 18.21 13.25
CA SER A 40 2.70 18.12 13.99
C SER A 40 3.13 16.65 14.12
N LEU A 41 2.25 15.80 14.64
CA LEU A 41 2.50 14.37 14.80
C LEU A 41 2.81 13.69 13.46
N LEU A 42 2.00 13.93 12.43
CA LEU A 42 2.26 13.36 11.10
C LEU A 42 3.60 13.84 10.52
N LYS A 43 4.00 15.08 10.82
CA LYS A 43 5.29 15.64 10.42
C LYS A 43 6.45 14.96 11.13
N GLU A 44 6.32 14.71 12.43
CA GLU A 44 7.29 13.96 13.23
C GLU A 44 7.46 12.54 12.68
N ILE A 45 6.36 11.81 12.49
CA ILE A 45 6.36 10.46 11.89
C ILE A 45 7.07 10.46 10.55
N SER A 46 6.74 11.39 9.64
CA SER A 46 7.34 11.42 8.30
C SER A 46 8.86 11.61 8.30
N LYS A 47 9.39 12.29 9.33
CA LYS A 47 10.83 12.55 9.47
C LYS A 47 11.55 11.43 10.20
N ASN A 48 10.92 10.87 11.23
CA ASN A 48 11.54 9.95 12.17
C ASN A 48 10.90 8.56 12.11
N VAL A 49 10.49 8.09 10.93
CA VAL A 49 9.77 6.83 10.71
C VAL A 49 10.33 5.66 11.55
N GLN A 50 11.64 5.58 11.71
CA GLN A 50 12.33 4.49 12.42
C GLN A 50 11.92 4.37 13.88
N GLU A 51 11.64 5.49 14.53
CA GLU A 51 11.24 5.57 15.94
C GLU A 51 9.81 5.04 16.14
N PHE A 52 9.04 4.97 15.05
CA PHE A 52 7.66 4.50 15.05
C PHE A 52 7.50 3.04 14.68
N TYR A 53 8.60 2.32 14.39
CA TYR A 53 8.60 0.88 14.13
C TYR A 53 9.45 0.11 15.12
N ARG A 54 9.00 -1.11 15.41
CA ARG A 54 9.78 -2.14 16.10
C ARG A 54 10.21 -3.19 15.11
N PHE A 55 11.48 -3.57 15.17
CA PHE A 55 12.07 -4.59 14.31
C PHE A 55 12.22 -5.88 15.11
N ALA A 56 11.51 -6.93 14.69
CA ALA A 56 11.58 -8.23 15.32
C ALA A 56 11.81 -9.32 14.26
N PRO A 57 12.96 -10.02 14.27
CA PRO A 57 13.11 -11.20 13.43
C PRO A 57 12.18 -12.30 13.94
N LYS A 58 11.38 -12.87 13.04
CA LYS A 58 10.52 -14.02 13.31
C LYS A 58 10.95 -15.20 12.44
N THR A 59 11.40 -16.27 13.09
CA THR A 59 11.67 -17.53 12.41
C THR A 59 10.38 -18.30 12.24
N ILE A 60 10.09 -18.69 11.00
CA ILE A 60 8.93 -19.51 10.67
C ILE A 60 9.46 -20.84 10.15
N GLU A 61 8.98 -21.93 10.75
CA GLU A 61 9.21 -23.29 10.28
C GLU A 61 8.01 -23.77 9.46
N LYS A 62 8.27 -24.20 8.23
CA LYS A 62 7.26 -24.79 7.36
C LYS A 62 7.89 -25.90 6.52
N ASN A 63 7.31 -27.09 6.56
CA ASN A 63 7.76 -28.27 5.82
C ASN A 63 9.27 -28.57 6.02
N GLY A 64 9.75 -28.49 7.28
CA GLY A 64 11.15 -28.74 7.63
C GLY A 64 12.14 -27.62 7.24
N LYS A 65 11.69 -26.54 6.59
CA LYS A 65 12.53 -25.38 6.25
C LYS A 65 12.30 -24.24 7.25
N LYS A 66 13.41 -23.72 7.82
CA LYS A 66 13.43 -22.49 8.64
C LYS A 66 13.61 -21.28 7.73
N LYS A 67 12.70 -20.30 7.82
CA LYS A 67 12.85 -18.99 7.16
C LYS A 67 12.69 -17.88 8.18
N THR A 68 13.73 -17.08 8.37
CA THR A 68 13.67 -15.86 9.17
C THR A 68 13.07 -14.73 8.34
N ARG A 69 12.06 -14.04 8.89
CA ARG A 69 11.49 -12.82 8.31
C ARG A 69 11.69 -11.66 9.27
N ASN A 70 12.20 -10.55 8.77
CA ASN A 70 12.22 -9.32 9.55
C ASN A 70 10.81 -8.73 9.55
N ILE A 71 10.22 -8.58 10.73
CA ILE A 71 8.91 -7.97 10.91
C ILE A 71 9.12 -6.52 11.34
N GLU A 72 8.48 -5.61 10.61
CA GLU A 72 8.37 -4.20 10.98
C GLU A 72 6.99 -3.98 11.60
N GLU A 73 6.90 -3.84 12.92
CA GLU A 73 5.64 -3.58 13.61
C GLU A 73 5.51 -2.09 13.92
N PRO A 74 4.48 -1.38 13.41
CA PRO A 74 4.22 -0.01 13.82
C PRO A 74 3.85 0.03 15.30
N ASN A 75 4.39 1.01 16.02
CA ASN A 75 4.13 1.19 17.45
C ASN A 75 2.67 1.61 17.72
N PHE A 76 2.33 1.78 18.99
CA PHE A 76 0.96 2.12 19.41
C PHE A 76 0.45 3.48 18.89
N ILE A 77 1.35 4.37 18.45
CA ILE A 77 1.00 5.68 17.85
C ILE A 77 0.72 5.51 16.35
N LEU A 78 1.59 4.81 15.62
CA LEU A 78 1.49 4.67 14.17
C LEU A 78 0.42 3.64 13.76
N LYS A 79 0.18 2.62 14.58
CA LYS A 79 -0.77 1.53 14.29
C LYS A 79 -2.23 2.01 14.13
N PRO A 80 -2.79 2.91 14.96
CA PRO A 80 -4.10 3.52 14.72
C PRO A 80 -4.17 4.30 13.41
N ILE A 81 -3.13 5.07 13.07
CA ILE A 81 -3.04 5.86 11.84
C ILE A 81 -3.06 4.92 10.63
N HIS A 82 -2.24 3.87 10.65
CA HIS A 82 -2.21 2.82 9.62
C HIS A 82 -3.54 2.11 9.46
N ARG A 83 -4.21 1.77 10.57
CA ARG A 83 -5.56 1.19 10.53
C ARG A 83 -6.55 2.12 9.83
N LYS A 84 -6.45 3.43 10.06
CA LYS A 84 -7.32 4.40 9.41
C LYS A 84 -7.03 4.56 7.93
N ILE A 85 -5.75 4.60 7.55
CA ILE A 85 -5.33 4.57 6.14
C ILE A 85 -5.87 3.30 5.48
N HIS A 86 -5.76 2.14 6.15
CA HIS A 86 -6.30 0.87 5.66
C HIS A 86 -7.82 0.92 5.46
N ILE A 87 -8.58 1.49 6.41
CA ILE A 87 -10.03 1.64 6.26
C ILE A 87 -10.36 2.48 5.03
N LEU A 88 -9.71 3.64 4.88
CA LEU A 88 -9.92 4.54 3.74
C LEU A 88 -9.54 3.88 2.41
N LEU A 89 -8.43 3.14 2.36
CA LEU A 89 -8.04 2.37 1.17
C LEU A 89 -9.00 1.21 0.88
N SER A 90 -9.60 0.61 1.91
CA SER A 90 -10.55 -0.50 1.75
C SER A 90 -11.92 -0.06 1.20
N GLU A 91 -12.20 1.24 1.23
CA GLU A 91 -13.38 1.83 0.58
C GLU A 91 -13.19 1.91 -0.95
N ILE A 92 -11.96 1.80 -1.45
CA ILE A 92 -11.67 1.74 -2.88
C ILE A 92 -12.07 0.35 -3.39
N PRO A 93 -13.00 0.25 -4.35
CA PRO A 93 -13.40 -1.04 -4.88
C PRO A 93 -12.21 -1.75 -5.55
N ALA A 94 -12.01 -3.01 -5.18
CA ALA A 94 -10.99 -3.85 -5.77
C ALA A 94 -11.52 -4.54 -7.04
N PRO A 95 -10.70 -4.70 -8.09
CA PRO A 95 -11.06 -5.45 -9.29
C PRO A 95 -11.58 -6.87 -8.98
N ASP A 96 -12.39 -7.41 -9.88
CA ASP A 96 -13.04 -8.73 -9.67
C ASP A 96 -12.05 -9.89 -9.72
N TYR A 97 -10.95 -9.74 -10.44
CA TYR A 97 -9.87 -10.73 -10.48
C TYR A 97 -9.02 -10.77 -9.19
N LEU A 98 -9.20 -9.81 -8.26
CA LEU A 98 -8.40 -9.78 -7.04
C LEU A 98 -9.01 -10.67 -5.95
N PHE A 99 -8.48 -11.88 -5.79
CA PHE A 99 -8.94 -12.84 -4.78
C PHE A 99 -8.22 -12.75 -3.43
N SER A 100 -7.30 -11.82 -3.24
CA SER A 100 -6.64 -11.54 -1.95
C SER A 100 -7.43 -10.60 -1.03
N LYS A 101 -8.61 -10.14 -1.47
CA LYS A 101 -9.48 -9.22 -0.71
C LYS A 101 -10.36 -9.94 0.31
N LYS A 102 -10.92 -9.16 1.25
CA LYS A 102 -11.90 -9.66 2.22
C LYS A 102 -13.10 -10.29 1.48
N LYS A 103 -13.60 -11.43 1.97
CA LYS A 103 -14.66 -12.25 1.34
C LYS A 103 -14.26 -12.98 0.04
N SER A 104 -12.96 -13.11 -0.25
CA SER A 104 -12.44 -14.00 -1.30
C SER A 104 -11.65 -15.17 -0.69
N SER A 105 -11.31 -16.18 -1.50
CA SER A 105 -10.54 -17.34 -1.05
C SER A 105 -9.69 -17.92 -2.18
N CYS A 106 -8.67 -18.72 -1.83
CA CYS A 106 -7.88 -19.48 -2.80
C CYS A 106 -8.74 -20.45 -3.63
N VAL A 107 -9.83 -20.97 -3.04
CA VAL A 107 -10.79 -21.84 -3.73
C VAL A 107 -11.55 -21.07 -4.80
N LEU A 108 -12.03 -19.85 -4.49
CA LEU A 108 -12.71 -19.00 -5.47
C LEU A 108 -11.76 -18.58 -6.59
N ASN A 109 -10.50 -18.28 -6.25
CA ASN A 109 -9.46 -18.00 -7.24
C ASN A 109 -9.28 -19.19 -8.19
N ALA A 110 -9.10 -20.40 -7.67
CA ALA A 110 -8.95 -21.60 -8.48
C ALA A 110 -10.17 -21.85 -9.37
N LYS A 111 -11.40 -21.69 -8.84
CA LYS A 111 -12.65 -21.84 -9.59
C LYS A 111 -12.73 -20.92 -10.81
N ALA A 112 -12.23 -19.68 -10.71
CA ALA A 112 -12.22 -18.74 -11.82
C ALA A 112 -11.35 -19.22 -13.01
N HIS A 113 -10.46 -20.17 -12.79
CA HIS A 113 -9.54 -20.69 -13.81
C HIS A 113 -9.87 -22.12 -14.30
N VAL A 114 -10.87 -22.81 -13.73
CA VAL A 114 -11.18 -24.22 -14.05
C VAL A 114 -11.53 -24.43 -15.52
N ASN A 115 -12.21 -23.47 -16.14
CA ASN A 115 -12.65 -23.55 -17.54
C ASN A 115 -11.73 -22.81 -18.51
N CYS A 116 -10.55 -22.35 -18.07
CA CYS A 116 -9.61 -21.70 -18.97
C CYS A 116 -9.00 -22.73 -19.93
N HIS A 117 -9.12 -22.48 -21.23
CA HIS A 117 -8.44 -23.27 -22.26
C HIS A 117 -6.95 -22.90 -22.31
N GLY A 118 -6.07 -23.91 -22.39
CA GLY A 118 -4.62 -23.72 -22.49
C GLY A 118 -3.88 -23.81 -21.15
N SER A 119 -2.64 -23.32 -21.13
CA SER A 119 -1.75 -23.40 -19.97
C SER A 119 -1.91 -22.19 -19.03
N THR A 120 -1.80 -22.42 -17.73
CA THR A 120 -1.77 -21.35 -16.72
C THR A 120 -0.35 -20.88 -16.45
N LEU A 121 -0.14 -19.55 -16.39
CA LEU A 121 1.11 -18.95 -15.95
C LEU A 121 1.02 -18.55 -14.47
N ASN A 122 1.99 -18.98 -13.68
CA ASN A 122 2.12 -18.58 -12.28
C ASN A 122 3.29 -17.62 -12.13
N ILE A 123 3.04 -16.45 -11.52
CA ILE A 123 4.03 -15.40 -11.29
C ILE A 123 4.02 -15.09 -9.79
N ASP A 124 5.21 -15.09 -9.19
CA ASP A 124 5.42 -14.64 -7.82
C ASP A 124 6.45 -13.50 -7.80
N ILE A 125 6.26 -12.55 -6.88
CA ILE A 125 7.17 -11.41 -6.74
C ILE A 125 8.09 -11.69 -5.56
N GLU A 126 9.39 -11.83 -5.84
CA GLU A 126 10.38 -12.05 -4.80
C GLU A 126 10.40 -10.88 -3.80
N ASN A 127 10.36 -11.22 -2.50
CA ASN A 127 10.46 -10.27 -1.40
C ASN A 127 9.48 -9.08 -1.53
N PHE A 128 8.26 -9.31 -2.03
CA PHE A 128 7.26 -8.27 -2.34
C PHE A 128 7.22 -7.07 -1.37
N PHE A 129 7.15 -7.32 -0.06
CA PHE A 129 7.12 -6.24 0.95
C PHE A 129 8.44 -5.46 0.99
N PRO A 130 9.62 -6.07 1.29
CA PRO A 130 10.91 -5.38 1.20
C PRO A 130 11.22 -4.75 -0.17
N SER A 131 10.75 -5.34 -1.28
CA SER A 131 11.05 -4.89 -2.64
C SER A 131 10.07 -3.84 -3.17
N THR A 132 8.98 -3.56 -2.44
CA THR A 132 8.16 -2.38 -2.70
C THR A 132 9.03 -1.16 -2.45
N SER A 133 9.03 -0.17 -3.35
CA SER A 133 9.85 1.02 -3.20
C SER A 133 9.03 2.22 -2.76
N ARG A 134 9.65 3.14 -2.02
CA ARG A 134 9.01 4.41 -1.63
C ARG A 134 8.45 5.16 -2.83
N ILE A 135 9.18 5.18 -3.95
CA ILE A 135 8.74 5.86 -5.17
C ILE A 135 7.46 5.24 -5.73
N ARG A 136 7.28 3.91 -5.69
CA ARG A 136 6.03 3.28 -6.14
C ARG A 136 4.84 3.69 -5.28
N VAL A 137 5.03 3.76 -3.95
CA VAL A 137 3.97 4.20 -3.03
C VAL A 137 3.65 5.69 -3.23
N GLN A 138 4.66 6.53 -3.42
CA GLN A 138 4.47 7.94 -3.77
C GLN A 138 3.71 8.10 -5.08
N GLN A 139 4.05 7.32 -6.11
CA GLN A 139 3.36 7.32 -7.40
C GLN A 139 1.93 6.84 -7.28
N PHE A 140 1.64 5.86 -6.42
CA PHE A 140 0.28 5.46 -6.09
C PHE A 140 -0.53 6.65 -5.56
N PHE A 141 -0.06 7.34 -4.51
CA PHE A 141 -0.77 8.51 -3.99
C PHE A 141 -0.85 9.67 -4.99
N GLY A 142 0.23 9.93 -5.73
CA GLY A 142 0.31 11.06 -6.66
C GLY A 142 -0.50 10.88 -7.93
N TYR A 143 -0.41 9.70 -8.55
CA TYR A 143 -1.06 9.44 -9.84
C TYR A 143 -2.41 8.74 -9.72
N PHE A 144 -2.53 7.74 -8.84
CA PHE A 144 -3.80 7.00 -8.69
C PHE A 144 -4.80 7.76 -7.83
N LEU A 145 -4.34 8.40 -6.75
CA LEU A 145 -5.19 9.20 -5.87
C LEU A 145 -5.10 10.70 -6.15
N GLN A 146 -4.38 11.12 -7.19
CA GLN A 146 -4.27 12.51 -7.67
C GLN A 146 -3.78 13.52 -6.62
N TYR A 147 -2.85 13.12 -5.74
CA TYR A 147 -2.28 14.05 -4.77
C TYR A 147 -1.20 14.93 -5.42
N PRO A 148 -1.06 16.21 -5.02
CA PRO A 148 0.14 16.98 -5.31
C PRO A 148 1.38 16.26 -4.80
N ARG A 149 2.51 16.42 -5.51
CA ARG A 149 3.76 15.68 -5.24
C ARG A 149 4.17 15.75 -3.77
N ASP A 150 4.12 16.93 -3.16
CA ASP A 150 4.55 17.15 -1.78
C ASP A 150 3.65 16.43 -0.75
N VAL A 151 2.36 16.26 -1.05
CA VAL A 151 1.40 15.51 -0.22
C VAL A 151 1.57 14.01 -0.45
N ALA A 152 1.77 13.57 -1.69
CA ALA A 152 2.05 12.18 -2.02
C ALA A 152 3.34 11.68 -1.36
N ASP A 153 4.40 12.50 -1.38
CA ASP A 153 5.66 12.21 -0.68
C ASP A 153 5.43 12.06 0.82
N PHE A 154 4.70 12.99 1.41
CA PHE A 154 4.38 12.98 2.83
C PHE A 154 3.58 11.74 3.25
N MET A 155 2.60 11.36 2.44
CA MET A 155 1.79 10.16 2.66
C MET A 155 2.61 8.87 2.51
N ALA A 156 3.54 8.82 1.55
CA ALA A 156 4.42 7.69 1.35
C ALA A 156 5.35 7.48 2.56
N ASP A 157 5.89 8.55 3.14
CA ASP A 157 6.73 8.45 4.34
C ASP A 157 5.96 7.97 5.58
N ILE A 158 4.69 8.34 5.73
CA ILE A 158 3.84 7.87 6.85
C ILE A 158 3.44 6.38 6.66
N SER A 159 3.29 5.93 5.42
CA SER A 159 2.73 4.60 5.10
C SER A 159 3.77 3.48 5.08
N LEU A 160 5.06 3.79 5.03
CA LEU A 160 6.13 2.81 4.79
C LEU A 160 7.04 2.63 5.99
N GLY A 161 7.54 1.41 6.18
CA GLY A 161 8.64 1.10 7.10
C GLY A 161 10.01 1.11 6.41
N MET A 162 11.06 0.77 7.15
CA MET A 162 12.48 0.92 6.77
C MET A 162 12.88 0.19 5.50
N TYR A 163 12.54 -1.09 5.37
CA TYR A 163 13.16 -1.99 4.40
C TYR A 163 12.77 -1.66 2.96
N VAL A 164 11.69 -0.91 2.76
CA VAL A 164 11.18 -0.40 1.48
C VAL A 164 12.08 0.73 0.91
N LYS A 165 13.00 1.28 1.70
CA LYS A 165 13.94 2.34 1.26
C LYS A 165 15.29 1.81 0.74
N LYS A 166 15.58 0.50 0.79
CA LYS A 166 16.83 -0.08 0.22
C LYS A 166 16.57 -0.73 -1.14
N LYS A 167 17.42 -0.36 -2.11
CA LYS A 167 17.41 -0.72 -3.55
C LYS A 167 16.85 -2.12 -3.86
N LEU A 168 15.90 -2.17 -4.80
CA LEU A 168 15.55 -3.39 -5.54
C LEU A 168 16.83 -3.98 -6.17
N LYS A 169 17.11 -5.25 -5.88
CA LYS A 169 17.71 -6.15 -6.86
C LYS A 169 16.56 -6.91 -7.49
N ILE A 170 16.39 -6.75 -8.79
CA ILE A 170 15.59 -7.65 -9.61
C ILE A 170 16.46 -8.89 -9.79
N VAL A 171 15.95 -10.06 -9.42
CA VAL A 171 16.50 -11.36 -9.84
C VAL A 171 15.73 -11.78 -11.08
#